data_AF-A0A1S2P215-F1
#
_entry.id   AF-A0A1S2P215-F1
#
_cell.length_a   1.000
_cell.length_b   1.000
_cell.length_c   1.000
_cell.angle_alpha   90.00
_cell.angle_beta   90.00
_cell.angle_gamma   90.00
#
_symmetry.space_group_name_H-M   'P 1'
#
loop_
_entity.id
_entity.type
_entity.pdbx_description
1 polymer ?
#
loop_
_entity_poly.entity_id
_entity_poly.type
_entity_poly.pdbx_seq_one_letter_code
_entity_poly.pdbx_strand_id
1 'polypeptide(L)'
;MPEETAPTKTTVPTDPGSPSSARGALGCGCAALVVVLVLVVQLAWGSTDVPRIAPEDMASRAFQRSQEAYDVMGFKRTVEPGVEHIGVSTRNTFSSGFCYDGGLTGLEDKTVDGAYQMSHRWALDHVPASQAVSGLRRLRQHLKDSGWEVTSYREGGKAKSWDLYVQRDDGDELMSFTWYPDREYFTGGATVPCAYDPEWKHGDVGPSGDRQTPPTLGPSQRD
;
A
#
# COMPACT_ATOMS: atom_id res chain seq x y z
N MET A 1 62.02 -29.59 28.58
CA MET A 1 62.28 -31.04 28.51
C MET A 1 61.21 -31.64 27.63
N PRO A 2 61.56 -32.42 26.59
CA PRO A 2 62.79 -32.39 25.77
C PRO A 2 62.71 -31.18 24.78
N GLU A 3 63.48 -30.93 23.69
CA GLU A 3 64.10 -31.75 22.61
C GLU A 3 63.07 -32.48 21.74
N GLU A 4 63.21 -32.72 20.43
CA GLU A 4 64.28 -32.58 19.42
C GLU A 4 63.58 -32.35 18.02
N THR A 5 64.15 -32.02 16.84
CA THR A 5 65.52 -31.80 16.26
C THR A 5 65.42 -30.79 15.07
N ALA A 6 66.49 -30.58 14.31
CA ALA A 6 66.54 -30.05 12.93
C ALA A 6 67.36 -31.04 12.03
N PRO A 7 67.83 -30.76 10.80
CA PRO A 7 67.54 -29.70 9.81
C PRO A 7 67.27 -30.29 8.39
N THR A 8 67.35 -29.49 7.31
CA THR A 8 68.12 -29.80 6.06
C THR A 8 68.17 -28.59 5.11
N LYS A 9 69.31 -28.37 4.44
CA LYS A 9 69.52 -27.44 3.31
C LYS A 9 69.87 -28.22 2.03
N THR A 10 69.55 -27.69 0.85
CA THR A 10 70.32 -27.74 -0.44
C THR A 10 69.45 -27.11 -1.56
N THR A 11 69.68 -25.90 -2.09
CA THR A 11 70.72 -25.40 -3.05
C THR A 11 70.26 -25.40 -4.54
N VAL A 12 69.85 -24.23 -5.05
CA VAL A 12 70.42 -23.41 -6.19
C VAL A 12 71.08 -24.18 -7.38
N PRO A 13 70.99 -23.78 -8.68
CA PRO A 13 70.58 -22.50 -9.34
C PRO A 13 69.40 -22.67 -10.36
N THR A 14 69.04 -21.85 -11.36
CA THR A 14 69.73 -20.82 -12.19
C THR A 14 68.78 -19.79 -12.83
N ASP A 15 69.31 -18.59 -13.08
CA ASP A 15 68.87 -17.48 -13.97
C ASP A 15 68.54 -17.85 -15.45
N PRO A 16 68.08 -16.91 -16.32
CA PRO A 16 67.43 -15.60 -16.11
C PRO A 16 66.19 -15.34 -17.01
N GLY A 17 65.59 -14.14 -16.91
CA GLY A 17 65.03 -13.44 -18.08
C GLY A 17 63.53 -13.11 -18.08
N SER A 18 63.20 -11.83 -18.17
CA SER A 18 61.85 -11.34 -18.54
C SER A 18 61.64 -11.38 -20.06
N PRO A 19 60.39 -11.39 -20.56
CA PRO A 19 59.75 -10.12 -20.86
C PRO A 19 58.26 -10.04 -20.51
N SER A 20 57.69 -8.84 -20.67
CA SER A 20 56.29 -8.52 -20.39
C SER A 20 55.29 -9.05 -21.42
N SER A 21 54.12 -9.48 -20.96
CA SER A 21 52.86 -9.22 -21.69
C SER A 21 51.64 -9.31 -20.76
N ALA A 22 51.07 -8.16 -20.38
CA ALA A 22 49.79 -8.12 -19.66
C ALA A 22 48.61 -8.31 -20.64
N ARG A 23 47.84 -9.39 -20.47
CA ARG A 23 46.57 -9.65 -21.16
C ARG A 23 45.76 -10.72 -20.41
N GLY A 24 44.44 -10.57 -20.32
CA GLY A 24 43.54 -11.66 -19.92
C GLY A 24 42.71 -11.52 -18.64
N ALA A 25 42.28 -10.31 -18.22
CA ALA A 25 41.39 -10.13 -17.05
C ALA A 25 40.36 -9.00 -17.18
N LEU A 26 40.01 -8.57 -18.40
CA LEU A 26 39.04 -7.50 -18.67
C LEU A 26 37.96 -8.00 -19.63
N GLY A 27 36.84 -8.46 -19.06
CA GLY A 27 35.68 -8.96 -19.81
C GLY A 27 34.43 -9.09 -18.96
N CYS A 28 34.47 -9.92 -17.90
CA CYS A 28 33.30 -10.19 -17.06
C CYS A 28 32.80 -8.97 -16.26
N GLY A 29 33.70 -8.04 -15.88
CA GLY A 29 33.34 -6.89 -15.03
C GLY A 29 32.30 -5.95 -15.65
N CYS A 30 32.49 -5.55 -16.91
CA CYS A 30 31.52 -4.69 -17.60
C CYS A 30 30.21 -5.42 -17.92
N ALA A 31 30.26 -6.70 -18.29
CA ALA A 31 29.05 -7.50 -18.51
C ALA A 31 28.22 -7.64 -17.23
N ALA A 32 28.87 -7.95 -16.10
CA ALA A 32 28.22 -8.01 -14.80
C ALA A 32 27.65 -6.65 -14.36
N LEU A 33 28.40 -5.55 -14.54
CA LEU A 33 27.92 -4.20 -14.25
C LEU A 33 26.72 -3.80 -15.11
N VAL A 34 26.71 -4.11 -16.41
CA VAL A 34 25.57 -3.83 -17.29
C VAL A 34 24.37 -4.70 -16.92
N VAL A 35 24.54 -5.98 -16.60
CA VAL A 35 23.45 -6.86 -16.14
C VAL A 35 22.90 -6.37 -14.79
N VAL A 36 23.75 -5.94 -13.85
CA VAL A 36 23.31 -5.35 -12.58
C VAL A 36 22.60 -4.01 -12.81
N LEU A 37 23.09 -3.14 -13.70
CA LEU A 37 22.37 -1.91 -14.06
C LEU A 37 21.01 -2.21 -14.68
N VAL A 38 20.93 -3.16 -15.61
CA VAL A 38 19.67 -3.57 -16.25
C VAL A 38 18.72 -4.21 -15.24
N LEU A 39 19.21 -5.00 -14.27
CA LEU A 39 18.38 -5.53 -13.19
C LEU A 39 17.90 -4.44 -12.23
N VAL A 40 18.75 -3.49 -11.84
CA VAL A 40 18.34 -2.33 -11.02
C VAL A 40 17.35 -1.44 -11.79
N VAL A 41 17.53 -1.28 -13.09
CA VAL A 41 16.55 -0.63 -13.99
C VAL A 41 15.24 -1.41 -14.01
N GLN A 42 15.23 -2.72 -14.26
CA GLN A 42 13.99 -3.52 -14.29
C GLN A 42 13.29 -3.64 -12.92
N LEU A 43 14.03 -3.50 -11.81
CA LEU A 43 13.47 -3.47 -10.45
C LEU A 43 12.98 -2.07 -10.04
N ALA A 44 13.56 -0.99 -10.58
CA ALA A 44 13.12 0.39 -10.34
C ALA A 44 11.98 0.81 -11.28
N TRP A 45 12.02 0.38 -12.54
CA TRP A 45 10.86 0.33 -13.45
C TRP A 45 10.07 -0.95 -13.18
N GLY A 46 9.72 -1.19 -11.91
CA GLY A 46 8.89 -2.32 -11.51
C GLY A 46 7.54 -2.21 -12.19
N SER A 47 7.33 -2.97 -13.28
CA SER A 47 6.05 -3.02 -13.97
C SER A 47 5.06 -3.82 -13.13
N THR A 48 4.49 -3.16 -12.13
CA THR A 48 3.17 -3.54 -11.60
C THR A 48 2.23 -3.58 -12.80
N ASP A 49 1.81 -4.78 -13.17
CA ASP A 49 0.95 -5.01 -14.33
C ASP A 49 -0.48 -4.62 -13.92
N VAL A 50 -0.70 -3.29 -13.84
CA VAL A 50 -1.89 -2.66 -13.28
C VAL A 50 -3.13 -3.27 -13.97
N PRO A 51 -4.00 -3.97 -13.23
CA PRO A 51 -5.01 -4.81 -13.85
C PRO A 51 -6.09 -3.98 -14.54
N ARG A 52 -6.61 -4.48 -15.66
CA ARG A 52 -7.78 -3.88 -16.33
C ARG A 52 -9.05 -4.30 -15.62
N ILE A 53 -9.71 -3.37 -14.93
CA ILE A 53 -10.88 -3.63 -14.08
C ILE A 53 -11.89 -2.49 -14.25
N ALA A 54 -13.17 -2.82 -14.41
CA ALA A 54 -14.25 -1.84 -14.54
C ALA A 54 -14.47 -1.03 -13.23
N PRO A 55 -14.85 0.26 -13.30
CA PRO A 55 -15.07 1.09 -12.11
C PRO A 55 -16.09 0.53 -11.13
N GLU A 56 -17.11 -0.19 -11.61
CA GLU A 56 -18.12 -0.89 -10.81
C GLU A 56 -17.49 -1.98 -9.91
N ASP A 57 -16.56 -2.77 -10.45
CA ASP A 57 -15.86 -3.83 -9.70
C ASP A 57 -14.91 -3.22 -8.66
N MET A 58 -14.20 -2.15 -9.00
CA MET A 58 -13.31 -1.45 -8.06
C MET A 58 -14.09 -0.76 -6.94
N ALA A 59 -15.23 -0.15 -7.26
CA ALA A 59 -16.18 0.39 -6.29
C ALA A 59 -16.73 -0.71 -5.36
N SER A 60 -17.14 -1.85 -5.93
CA SER A 60 -17.61 -3.03 -5.19
C SER A 60 -16.58 -3.54 -4.19
N ARG A 61 -15.30 -3.67 -4.59
CA ARG A 61 -14.19 -4.05 -3.69
C ARG A 61 -14.00 -3.05 -2.54
N ALA A 62 -13.99 -1.74 -2.84
CA ALA A 62 -13.84 -0.70 -1.82
C ALA A 62 -15.01 -0.68 -0.81
N PHE A 63 -16.24 -0.94 -1.29
CA PHE A 63 -17.39 -1.13 -0.43
C PHE A 63 -17.26 -2.39 0.44
N GLN A 64 -16.88 -3.54 -0.13
CA GLN A 64 -16.71 -4.81 0.60
C GLN A 64 -15.71 -4.68 1.76
N ARG A 65 -14.55 -4.04 1.55
CA ARG A 65 -13.58 -3.74 2.62
C ARG A 65 -14.18 -2.87 3.72
N SER A 66 -15.00 -1.90 3.35
CA SER A 66 -15.70 -1.04 4.32
C SER A 66 -16.79 -1.76 5.08
N GLN A 67 -17.52 -2.68 4.43
CA GLN A 67 -18.57 -3.52 5.00
C GLN A 67 -18.01 -4.49 6.04
N GLU A 68 -16.92 -5.19 5.69
CA GLU A 68 -16.16 -6.05 6.61
C GLU A 68 -15.76 -5.29 7.89
N ALA A 69 -15.17 -4.10 7.72
CA ALA A 69 -14.79 -3.25 8.84
C ALA A 69 -15.99 -2.77 9.67
N TYR A 70 -17.11 -2.40 9.02
CA TYR A 70 -18.33 -1.91 9.68
C TYR A 70 -18.98 -2.99 10.57
N ASP A 71 -19.01 -4.24 10.11
CA ASP A 71 -19.53 -5.37 10.88
C ASP A 71 -18.65 -5.72 12.10
N VAL A 72 -17.32 -5.65 11.97
CA VAL A 72 -16.39 -5.87 13.09
C VAL A 72 -16.41 -4.70 14.10
N MET A 73 -16.57 -3.46 13.62
CA MET A 73 -16.88 -2.29 14.45
C MET A 73 -18.17 -2.52 15.25
N GLY A 74 -19.14 -3.27 14.71
CA GLY A 74 -20.36 -3.66 15.40
C GLY A 74 -21.36 -2.51 15.55
N PHE A 75 -21.37 -1.58 14.59
CA PHE A 75 -22.42 -0.57 14.48
C PHE A 75 -23.76 -1.22 14.10
N LYS A 76 -24.86 -0.48 14.32
CA LYS A 76 -26.24 -0.97 14.14
C LYS A 76 -27.17 -0.05 13.36
N ARG A 77 -26.72 1.17 13.05
CA ARG A 77 -27.39 2.10 12.14
C ARG A 77 -27.07 1.72 10.68
N THR A 78 -27.89 2.18 9.73
CA THR A 78 -27.46 2.33 8.34
C THR A 78 -26.74 3.68 8.15
N VAL A 79 -25.95 3.75 7.08
CA VAL A 79 -25.38 4.98 6.52
C VAL A 79 -25.81 5.01 5.06
N GLU A 80 -26.65 5.99 4.73
CA GLU A 80 -27.26 6.11 3.40
C GLU A 80 -26.30 6.78 2.41
N PRO A 81 -26.40 6.48 1.10
CA PRO A 81 -25.60 7.12 0.07
C PRO A 81 -25.82 8.63 0.00
N GLY A 82 -24.78 9.35 -0.43
CA GLY A 82 -24.83 10.79 -0.67
C GLY A 82 -23.78 11.25 -1.69
N VAL A 83 -23.70 12.56 -1.88
CA VAL A 83 -22.76 13.22 -2.81
C VAL A 83 -21.82 14.21 -2.09
N GLU A 84 -21.97 14.35 -0.78
CA GLU A 84 -21.18 15.26 0.06
C GLU A 84 -20.00 14.53 0.69
N HIS A 85 -18.84 15.18 0.79
CA HIS A 85 -17.68 14.59 1.45
C HIS A 85 -17.92 14.38 2.96
N ILE A 86 -17.23 13.37 3.53
CA ILE A 86 -17.11 13.19 4.99
C ILE A 86 -16.77 14.53 5.66
N GLY A 87 -17.44 14.82 6.78
CA GLY A 87 -17.30 16.06 7.53
C GLY A 87 -18.39 17.09 7.22
N VAL A 88 -19.07 16.98 6.06
CA VAL A 88 -20.28 17.77 5.75
C VAL A 88 -21.53 17.05 6.27
N SER A 89 -21.63 15.73 6.07
CA SER A 89 -22.75 14.92 6.57
C SER A 89 -22.35 13.47 6.93
N THR A 90 -23.34 12.67 7.34
CA THR A 90 -23.22 11.26 7.76
C THR A 90 -23.68 10.31 6.65
N ARG A 91 -23.04 10.47 5.49
CA ARG A 91 -23.33 9.69 4.28
C ARG A 91 -22.19 8.72 3.99
N ASN A 92 -22.46 7.74 3.13
CA ASN A 92 -21.40 7.01 2.44
C ASN A 92 -21.30 7.45 0.98
N THR A 93 -20.07 7.49 0.47
CA THR A 93 -19.71 7.97 -0.86
C THR A 93 -18.62 7.08 -1.45
N PHE A 94 -18.63 6.97 -2.78
CA PHE A 94 -17.41 6.63 -3.52
C PHE A 94 -16.66 7.92 -3.91
N SER A 95 -15.39 7.77 -4.27
CA SER A 95 -14.57 8.78 -4.96
C SER A 95 -13.47 8.06 -5.71
N SER A 96 -13.17 8.44 -6.95
CA SER A 96 -11.97 7.96 -7.63
C SER A 96 -10.76 8.86 -7.33
N GLY A 97 -9.57 8.39 -7.68
CA GLY A 97 -8.32 9.14 -7.58
C GLY A 97 -7.34 8.74 -8.68
N PHE A 98 -6.44 9.64 -9.03
CA PHE A 98 -5.35 9.35 -9.97
C PHE A 98 -4.35 8.36 -9.36
N CYS A 99 -3.84 7.46 -10.21
CA CYS A 99 -2.67 6.64 -9.92
C CYS A 99 -1.39 7.31 -10.41
N TYR A 100 -0.26 7.04 -9.75
CA TYR A 100 1.02 7.67 -10.05
C TYR A 100 2.10 6.62 -10.37
N ASP A 101 3.07 6.98 -11.20
CA ASP A 101 4.19 6.11 -11.62
C ASP A 101 5.29 5.95 -10.55
N GLY A 102 5.12 6.57 -9.38
CA GLY A 102 6.06 6.53 -8.25
C GLY A 102 7.37 7.31 -8.44
N GLY A 103 7.63 7.80 -9.65
CA GLY A 103 8.78 8.63 -10.04
C GLY A 103 10.15 7.97 -9.83
N LEU A 104 11.04 8.02 -10.83
CA LEU A 104 12.39 7.42 -10.73
C LEU A 104 13.30 7.99 -9.60
N THR A 105 12.83 9.04 -8.93
CA THR A 105 13.48 9.70 -7.77
C THR A 105 12.48 10.18 -6.71
N GLY A 106 11.17 9.92 -6.85
CA GLY A 106 10.11 10.52 -6.01
C GLY A 106 10.00 12.06 -6.12
N LEU A 107 10.48 12.65 -7.22
CA LEU A 107 10.46 14.10 -7.48
C LEU A 107 9.66 14.48 -8.74
N GLU A 108 9.22 13.50 -9.52
CA GLU A 108 8.43 13.69 -10.75
C GLU A 108 7.31 12.64 -10.86
N ASP A 109 6.54 12.46 -9.78
CA ASP A 109 5.38 11.55 -9.75
C ASP A 109 4.36 12.00 -10.81
N LYS A 110 4.19 11.20 -11.86
CA LYS A 110 3.27 11.50 -12.97
C LYS A 110 2.03 10.66 -12.86
N THR A 111 0.88 11.27 -13.15
CA THR A 111 -0.38 10.56 -13.27
C THR A 111 -0.29 9.55 -14.42
N VAL A 112 -0.62 8.29 -14.15
CA VAL A 112 -0.64 7.23 -15.15
C VAL A 112 -1.94 7.32 -15.94
N ASP A 113 -1.84 7.71 -17.22
CA ASP A 113 -2.97 7.92 -18.14
C ASP A 113 -3.93 6.71 -18.15
N GLY A 114 -5.18 6.94 -17.75
CA GLY A 114 -6.23 5.91 -17.70
C GLY A 114 -6.17 4.94 -16.50
N ALA A 115 -5.18 5.09 -15.61
CA ALA A 115 -5.13 4.36 -14.35
C ALA A 115 -5.79 5.17 -13.21
N TYR A 116 -6.63 4.49 -12.44
CA TYR A 116 -7.43 5.06 -11.37
C TYR A 116 -7.47 4.11 -10.16
N GLN A 117 -7.67 4.69 -8.99
CA GLN A 117 -7.97 3.98 -7.75
C GLN A 117 -9.38 4.35 -7.27
N MET A 118 -10.07 3.43 -6.60
CA MET A 118 -11.37 3.71 -5.97
C MET A 118 -11.25 3.75 -4.45
N SER A 119 -11.87 4.75 -3.83
CA SER A 119 -12.11 4.79 -2.39
C SER A 119 -13.60 4.73 -2.09
N HIS A 120 -13.96 4.04 -1.00
CA HIS A 120 -15.25 4.14 -0.34
C HIS A 120 -15.07 4.78 1.02
N ARG A 121 -15.97 5.70 1.38
CA ARG A 121 -15.89 6.55 2.57
C ARG A 121 -17.26 6.63 3.24
N TRP A 122 -17.34 6.55 4.56
CA TRP A 122 -18.58 6.62 5.33
C TRP A 122 -18.37 7.31 6.68
N ALA A 123 -19.45 7.89 7.23
CA ALA A 123 -19.40 8.52 8.56
C ALA A 123 -20.71 8.36 9.36
N LEU A 124 -20.56 8.37 10.69
CA LEU A 124 -21.63 8.33 11.68
C LEU A 124 -21.46 9.47 12.70
N ASP A 125 -22.56 10.08 13.10
CA ASP A 125 -22.69 11.01 14.22
C ASP A 125 -23.18 10.30 15.49
N HIS A 126 -23.09 10.97 16.65
CA HIS A 126 -23.62 10.48 17.92
C HIS A 126 -23.16 9.05 18.28
N VAL A 127 -21.88 8.75 17.98
CA VAL A 127 -21.23 7.47 18.26
C VAL A 127 -20.55 7.53 19.63
N PRO A 128 -21.06 6.80 20.66
CA PRO A 128 -20.51 6.89 22.00
C PRO A 128 -19.09 6.31 22.10
N ALA A 129 -18.28 6.90 22.98
CA ALA A 129 -16.91 6.47 23.26
C ALA A 129 -16.76 4.96 23.51
N SER A 130 -17.70 4.38 24.27
CA SER A 130 -17.74 2.96 24.59
C SER A 130 -17.90 2.06 23.37
N GLN A 131 -18.63 2.51 22.34
CA GLN A 131 -18.82 1.78 21.09
C GLN A 131 -17.63 2.00 20.14
N ALA A 132 -17.21 3.25 19.92
CA ALA A 132 -16.11 3.59 19.02
C ALA A 132 -14.79 2.95 19.44
N VAL A 133 -14.36 3.13 20.70
CA VAL A 133 -13.06 2.63 21.19
C VAL A 133 -13.04 1.09 21.25
N SER A 134 -14.15 0.47 21.68
CA SER A 134 -14.26 -1.00 21.69
C SER A 134 -14.32 -1.60 20.29
N GLY A 135 -14.96 -0.90 19.34
CA GLY A 135 -14.98 -1.25 17.92
C GLY A 135 -13.59 -1.18 17.31
N LEU A 136 -12.88 -0.05 17.45
CA LEU A 136 -11.52 0.13 16.91
C LEU A 136 -10.54 -0.91 17.44
N ARG A 137 -10.67 -1.33 18.71
CA ARG A 137 -9.86 -2.41 19.31
C ARG A 137 -10.15 -3.77 18.67
N ARG A 138 -11.43 -4.13 18.44
CA ARG A 138 -11.81 -5.35 17.69
C ARG A 138 -11.30 -5.29 16.26
N LEU A 139 -11.51 -4.17 15.57
CA LEU A 139 -11.16 -3.97 14.18
C LEU A 139 -9.65 -4.08 13.97
N ARG A 140 -8.84 -3.43 14.82
CA ARG A 140 -7.38 -3.56 14.82
C ARG A 140 -6.91 -5.00 14.98
N GLN A 141 -7.57 -5.78 15.84
CA GLN A 141 -7.22 -7.18 16.06
C GLN A 141 -7.59 -8.04 14.84
N HIS A 142 -8.84 -7.94 14.38
CA HIS A 142 -9.33 -8.63 13.17
C HIS A 142 -8.46 -8.36 11.93
N LEU A 143 -8.13 -7.08 11.68
CA LEU A 143 -7.31 -6.69 10.53
C LEU A 143 -5.90 -7.29 10.64
N LYS A 144 -5.26 -7.27 11.81
CA LYS A 144 -3.97 -7.94 12.04
C LYS A 144 -4.05 -9.45 11.80
N ASP A 145 -5.04 -10.11 12.38
CA ASP A 145 -5.21 -11.56 12.25
C ASP A 145 -5.55 -11.98 10.80
N SER A 146 -6.13 -11.06 10.03
CA SER A 146 -6.40 -11.20 8.59
C SER A 146 -5.22 -10.80 7.68
N GLY A 147 -4.07 -10.40 8.25
CA GLY A 147 -2.85 -10.06 7.50
C GLY A 147 -2.72 -8.61 7.02
N TRP A 148 -3.35 -7.63 7.67
CA TRP A 148 -3.09 -6.20 7.45
C TRP A 148 -1.96 -5.68 8.34
N GLU A 149 -1.10 -4.82 7.79
CA GLU A 149 -0.15 -4.03 8.58
C GLU A 149 -0.88 -2.85 9.25
N VAL A 150 -0.53 -2.56 10.52
CA VAL A 150 -1.06 -1.40 11.26
C VAL A 150 -0.03 -0.28 11.26
N THR A 151 -0.08 0.60 10.26
CA THR A 151 0.84 1.73 10.08
C THR A 151 0.71 2.79 11.17
N SER A 152 -0.50 2.98 11.71
CA SER A 152 -0.72 3.89 12.83
C SER A 152 -1.90 3.44 13.69
N TYR A 153 -1.73 3.55 15.02
CA TYR A 153 -2.82 3.35 15.97
C TYR A 153 -2.65 4.28 17.17
N ARG A 154 -3.69 5.07 17.48
CA ARG A 154 -3.69 6.06 18.57
C ARG A 154 -4.92 5.85 19.45
N GLU A 155 -4.71 5.66 20.75
CA GLU A 155 -5.78 5.63 21.74
C GLU A 155 -5.84 6.94 22.54
N GLY A 156 -6.41 7.99 21.93
CA GLY A 156 -6.48 9.31 22.55
C GLY A 156 -5.13 10.02 22.65
N GLY A 157 -5.10 11.16 23.34
CA GLY A 157 -3.92 12.01 23.50
C GLY A 157 -4.26 13.49 23.54
N LYS A 158 -3.30 14.37 23.21
CA LYS A 158 -3.52 15.84 23.21
C LYS A 158 -4.65 16.30 22.28
N ALA A 159 -4.76 15.70 21.09
CA ALA A 159 -5.84 15.94 20.14
C ALA A 159 -7.15 15.19 20.48
N LYS A 160 -7.10 14.28 21.47
CA LYS A 160 -8.17 13.35 21.87
C LYS A 160 -8.74 12.43 20.76
N SER A 161 -8.30 12.47 19.51
CA SER A 161 -8.74 11.51 18.49
C SER A 161 -8.34 10.07 18.85
N TRP A 162 -9.18 9.11 18.46
CA TRP A 162 -8.79 7.71 18.34
C TRP A 162 -8.64 7.38 16.87
N ASP A 163 -7.47 6.88 16.46
CA ASP A 163 -7.09 6.70 15.06
C ASP A 163 -6.60 5.28 14.80
N LEU A 164 -6.99 4.70 13.67
CA LEU A 164 -6.48 3.43 13.13
C LEU A 164 -6.26 3.57 11.63
N TYR A 165 -5.01 3.38 11.20
CA TYR A 165 -4.63 3.29 9.80
C TYR A 165 -3.98 1.92 9.55
N VAL A 166 -4.36 1.28 8.46
CA VAL A 166 -3.81 -0.01 8.02
C VAL A 166 -3.48 0.01 6.53
N GLN A 167 -2.52 -0.82 6.15
CA GLN A 167 -2.15 -1.05 4.75
C GLN A 167 -1.93 -2.53 4.45
N ARG A 168 -1.90 -2.86 3.17
CA ARG A 168 -1.56 -4.15 2.59
C ARG A 168 -0.98 -3.92 1.18
N ASP A 169 -0.27 -4.91 0.65
CA ASP A 169 0.25 -4.93 -0.72
C ASP A 169 1.10 -3.68 -1.00
N ASP A 170 2.12 -3.50 -0.15
CA ASP A 170 3.10 -2.40 -0.09
C ASP A 170 2.55 -0.96 -0.03
N GLY A 171 1.22 -0.80 0.12
CA GLY A 171 0.52 0.48 0.23
C GLY A 171 -0.68 0.62 -0.71
N ASP A 172 -0.88 -0.31 -1.65
CA ASP A 172 -1.95 -0.27 -2.65
C ASP A 172 -3.34 -0.48 -2.05
N GLU A 173 -3.47 -1.32 -1.01
CA GLU A 173 -4.70 -1.46 -0.23
C GLU A 173 -4.57 -0.69 1.10
N LEU A 174 -5.50 0.24 1.35
CA LEU A 174 -5.49 1.11 2.54
C LEU A 174 -6.86 1.13 3.23
N MET A 175 -6.87 1.16 4.56
CA MET A 175 -8.07 1.61 5.30
C MET A 175 -7.71 2.61 6.40
N SER A 176 -8.65 3.53 6.67
CA SER A 176 -8.51 4.55 7.70
C SER A 176 -9.79 4.70 8.51
N PHE A 177 -9.64 4.83 9.83
CA PHE A 177 -10.74 4.99 10.77
C PHE A 177 -10.36 5.98 11.86
N THR A 178 -11.19 6.99 12.09
CA THR A 178 -11.01 7.97 13.18
C THR A 178 -12.31 8.19 13.93
N TRP A 179 -12.22 8.28 15.25
CA TRP A 179 -13.28 8.78 16.12
C TRP A 179 -12.88 10.11 16.77
N TYR A 180 -13.80 11.07 16.69
CA TYR A 180 -13.67 12.45 17.11
C TYR A 180 -14.57 12.71 18.34
N PRO A 181 -14.02 12.71 19.56
CA PRO A 181 -14.82 12.77 20.79
C PRO A 181 -15.42 14.16 21.07
N ASP A 182 -14.92 15.20 20.41
CA ASP A 182 -15.43 16.58 20.49
C ASP A 182 -16.85 16.74 19.93
N ARG A 183 -17.27 15.80 19.08
CA ARG A 183 -18.55 15.83 18.35
C ARG A 183 -19.18 14.44 18.14
N GLU A 184 -18.70 13.44 18.91
CA GLU A 184 -19.08 12.03 18.83
C GLU A 184 -19.14 11.45 17.40
N TYR A 185 -18.26 11.91 16.51
CA TYR A 185 -18.31 11.61 15.08
C TYR A 185 -17.28 10.51 14.74
N PHE A 186 -17.70 9.51 13.98
CA PHE A 186 -16.85 8.43 13.50
C PHE A 186 -16.75 8.47 11.98
N THR A 187 -15.55 8.32 11.45
CA THR A 187 -15.28 8.25 10.01
C THR A 187 -14.53 6.97 9.69
N GLY A 188 -14.94 6.27 8.64
CA GLY A 188 -14.24 5.09 8.13
C GLY A 188 -14.17 5.10 6.61
N GLY A 189 -13.24 4.33 6.06
CA GLY A 189 -13.15 4.14 4.62
C GLY A 189 -12.01 3.23 4.21
N ALA A 190 -12.14 2.69 2.99
CA ALA A 190 -11.15 1.83 2.35
C ALA A 190 -10.80 2.37 0.96
N THR A 191 -9.59 2.10 0.52
CA THR A 191 -9.09 2.36 -0.84
C THR A 191 -8.48 1.08 -1.37
N VAL A 192 -8.77 0.77 -2.64
CA VAL A 192 -8.28 -0.43 -3.34
C VAL A 192 -7.17 -0.04 -4.33
N PRO A 193 -6.38 -1.02 -4.83
CA PRO A 193 -5.22 -0.75 -5.68
C PRO A 193 -5.58 0.01 -6.95
N CYS A 194 -4.54 0.46 -7.65
CA CYS A 194 -4.68 0.99 -9.00
C CYS A 194 -5.22 -0.06 -9.99
N ALA A 195 -6.07 0.38 -10.91
CA ALA A 195 -6.53 -0.37 -12.06
C ALA A 195 -6.55 0.52 -13.31
N TYR A 196 -6.43 -0.06 -14.50
CA TYR A 196 -6.77 0.61 -15.75
C TYR A 196 -8.26 0.39 -16.03
N ASP A 197 -8.96 1.44 -16.43
CA ASP A 197 -10.33 1.31 -16.93
C ASP A 197 -10.31 0.67 -18.33
N PRO A 198 -11.05 -0.44 -18.58
CA PRO A 198 -11.15 -1.06 -19.90
C PRO A 198 -11.73 -0.15 -21.00
N GLU A 199 -12.53 0.86 -20.65
CA GLU A 199 -13.22 1.73 -21.62
C GLU A 199 -12.52 3.08 -21.88
N TRP A 200 -11.50 3.43 -21.09
CA TRP A 200 -10.79 4.71 -21.16
C TRP A 200 -10.04 4.89 -22.48
N LYS A 201 -10.12 6.11 -23.04
CA LYS A 201 -9.45 6.51 -24.28
C LYS A 201 -8.55 7.71 -24.05
N HIS A 202 -7.48 7.79 -24.83
CA HIS A 202 -6.59 8.95 -24.82
C HIS A 202 -7.35 10.25 -25.15
N GLY A 203 -7.37 11.18 -24.18
CA GLY A 203 -8.17 12.41 -24.22
C GLY A 203 -9.34 12.43 -23.25
N ASP A 204 -9.71 11.31 -22.62
CA ASP A 204 -10.66 11.29 -21.50
C ASP A 204 -10.07 11.99 -20.27
N VAL A 205 -10.91 12.73 -19.54
CA VAL A 205 -10.47 13.67 -18.48
C VAL A 205 -10.82 13.15 -17.09
N GLY A 206 -9.80 13.02 -16.23
CA GLY A 206 -9.93 12.63 -14.83
C GLY A 206 -9.88 11.11 -14.59
N PRO A 207 -9.91 10.68 -13.32
CA PRO A 207 -9.89 9.27 -12.95
C PRO A 207 -11.30 8.65 -13.09
N SER A 208 -11.40 7.52 -13.79
CA SER A 208 -12.65 6.79 -13.95
C SER A 208 -13.31 6.43 -12.62
N GLY A 209 -14.65 6.35 -12.60
CA GLY A 209 -15.42 5.93 -11.41
C GLY A 209 -16.10 7.02 -10.60
N ASP A 210 -15.89 8.31 -10.89
CA ASP A 210 -16.54 9.44 -10.20
C ASP A 210 -18.09 9.46 -10.25
N ARG A 211 -18.71 8.62 -11.10
CA ARG A 211 -20.18 8.48 -11.21
C ARG A 211 -20.77 7.35 -10.37
N GLN A 212 -19.94 6.54 -9.72
CA GLN A 212 -20.42 5.41 -8.93
C GLN A 212 -21.14 5.88 -7.67
N THR A 213 -22.31 5.30 -7.37
CA THR A 213 -23.06 5.54 -6.13
C THR A 213 -23.01 4.28 -5.26
N PRO A 214 -22.62 4.36 -3.98
CA PRO A 214 -22.55 3.18 -3.13
C PRO A 214 -23.96 2.70 -2.72
N PRO A 215 -24.12 1.40 -2.45
CA PRO A 215 -25.31 0.93 -1.72
C PRO A 215 -25.27 1.44 -0.28
N THR A 216 -26.44 1.46 0.38
CA THR A 216 -26.56 1.77 1.80
C THR A 216 -25.66 0.84 2.63
N LEU A 217 -24.72 1.41 3.38
CA LEU A 217 -23.87 0.66 4.31
C LEU A 217 -24.66 0.35 5.58
N GLY A 218 -24.59 -0.87 6.09
CA GLY A 218 -25.31 -1.27 7.29
C GLY A 218 -24.73 -2.54 7.91
N PRO A 219 -25.32 -3.07 8.99
CA PRO A 219 -24.93 -4.37 9.50
C PRO A 219 -25.34 -5.45 8.50
N SER A 220 -24.41 -6.33 8.11
CA SER A 220 -24.75 -7.48 7.26
C SER A 220 -25.83 -8.32 7.96
N GLN A 221 -26.90 -8.65 7.23
CA GLN A 221 -27.86 -9.63 7.74
C GLN A 221 -27.17 -10.99 7.81
N ARG A 222 -27.32 -11.67 8.94
CA ARG A 222 -26.87 -13.04 9.14
C ARG A 222 -28.12 -13.90 9.15
N ASP A 223 -28.26 -14.71 8.11
CA ASP A 223 -29.16 -15.87 8.09
C ASP A 223 -28.65 -16.97 9.04
#